data_AF-A0A2W0ACK1-F1
#
_entry.id   AF-A0A2W0ACK1-F1
#
_cell.length_a   1.000
_cell.length_b   1.000
_cell.length_c   1.000
_cell.angle_alpha   90.00
_cell.angle_beta   90.00
_cell.angle_gamma   90.00
#
_symmetry.space_group_name_H-M   'P 1'
#
loop_
_entity.id
_entity.type
_entity.pdbx_description
1 polymer ?
#
loop_
_entity_poly.entity_id
_entity_poly.type
_entity_poly.pdbx_seq_one_letter_code
_entity_poly.pdbx_strand_id
1 'polypeptide(L)'
;MFLMFCITWTAALPKESPKRPCSQDEAMRAEKEIDNLKDWDQMYGWYRRFSRCDDGAIGEGYSDAVGQLLANRWEDFGKLAKLAATDNEFQSFVLKHIDETIPADTLG
;
A
#
# COMPACT_ATOMS: atom_id res chain seq x y z
N MET A 1 -22.44 13.72 50.61
CA MET A 1 -22.93 14.27 49.33
C MET A 1 -21.75 14.83 48.56
N PHE A 2 -21.07 13.99 47.78
CA PHE A 2 -20.14 14.37 46.72
C PHE A 2 -20.35 13.32 45.64
N LEU A 3 -21.11 13.66 44.59
CA LEU A 3 -21.26 12.80 43.43
C LEU A 3 -20.28 13.30 42.36
N MET A 4 -19.28 12.44 42.15
CA MET A 4 -18.17 12.52 41.23
C MET A 4 -18.70 12.47 39.79
N PHE A 5 -18.50 13.54 39.01
CA PHE A 5 -18.79 13.55 37.58
C PHE A 5 -17.69 12.75 36.85
N CYS A 6 -18.00 11.52 36.45
CA CYS A 6 -17.19 10.75 35.51
C CYS A 6 -17.38 11.32 34.10
N ILE A 7 -16.49 12.23 33.68
CA ILE A 7 -16.38 12.63 32.27
C ILE A 7 -15.57 11.54 31.57
N THR A 8 -16.24 10.47 31.13
CA THR A 8 -15.62 9.49 30.24
C THR A 8 -15.67 10.03 28.82
N TRP A 9 -14.57 10.64 28.42
CA TRP A 9 -14.37 11.09 27.04
C TRP A 9 -14.22 9.84 26.16
N THR A 10 -15.31 9.42 25.52
CA THR A 10 -15.28 8.36 24.52
C THR A 10 -14.81 8.98 23.21
N ALA A 11 -13.54 8.78 22.87
CA ALA A 11 -13.04 9.12 21.53
C ALA A 11 -13.77 8.22 20.52
N ALA A 12 -14.64 8.81 19.70
CA ALA A 12 -15.24 8.12 18.57
C ALA A 12 -14.12 7.78 17.58
N LEU A 13 -13.90 6.49 17.32
CA LEU A 13 -13.00 6.05 16.25
C LEU A 13 -13.54 6.61 14.91
N PRO A 14 -12.67 7.14 14.03
CA PRO A 14 -13.11 7.56 12.71
C PRO A 14 -13.76 6.38 12.00
N LYS A 15 -15.01 6.58 11.57
CA LYS A 15 -15.78 5.58 10.85
C LYS A 15 -15.16 5.45 9.46
N GLU A 16 -14.38 4.41 9.23
CA GLU A 16 -13.82 4.13 7.92
C GLU A 16 -14.98 3.95 6.93
N SER A 17 -15.03 4.82 5.90
CA SER A 17 -16.07 4.74 4.89
C SER A 17 -15.88 3.45 4.09
N PRO A 18 -16.93 2.68 3.76
CA PRO A 18 -16.78 1.46 3.00
C PRO A 18 -16.11 1.77 1.65
N LYS A 19 -14.88 1.30 1.46
CA LYS A 19 -14.21 1.38 0.16
C LYS A 19 -15.04 0.55 -0.83
N ARG A 20 -15.31 1.10 -2.02
CA ARG A 20 -16.02 0.35 -3.09
C ARG A 20 -15.22 -0.93 -3.39
N PRO A 21 -15.88 -2.10 -3.47
CA PRO A 21 -15.18 -3.35 -3.80
C PRO A 21 -14.50 -3.26 -5.17
N CYS A 22 -13.36 -3.92 -5.30
CA CYS A 22 -12.70 -4.13 -6.58
C CYS A 22 -13.65 -4.93 -7.50
N SER A 23 -13.91 -4.41 -8.69
CA SER A 23 -14.69 -5.16 -9.69
C SER A 23 -13.81 -6.21 -10.35
N GLN A 24 -14.43 -7.27 -10.90
CA GLN A 24 -13.70 -8.32 -11.61
C GLN A 24 -12.88 -7.75 -12.78
N ASP A 25 -13.40 -6.78 -13.53
CA ASP A 25 -12.68 -6.12 -14.62
C ASP A 25 -11.48 -5.31 -14.14
N GLU A 26 -11.58 -4.69 -12.95
CA GLU A 26 -10.44 -4.00 -12.34
C GLU A 26 -9.39 -4.99 -11.87
N ALA A 27 -9.80 -6.10 -11.23
CA ALA A 27 -8.89 -7.15 -10.78
C ALA A 27 -8.13 -7.77 -11.96
N MET A 28 -8.82 -8.15 -13.04
CA MET A 28 -8.19 -8.73 -14.23
C MET A 28 -7.19 -7.77 -14.89
N ARG A 29 -7.48 -6.46 -14.92
CA ARG A 29 -6.53 -5.46 -15.44
C ARG A 29 -5.36 -5.25 -14.48
N ALA A 30 -5.63 -5.21 -13.19
CA ALA A 30 -4.62 -5.04 -12.15
C ALA A 30 -3.59 -6.19 -12.22
N GLU A 31 -4.07 -7.43 -12.25
CA GLU A 31 -3.23 -8.63 -12.29
C GLU A 31 -2.40 -8.73 -13.57
N LYS A 32 -2.97 -8.38 -14.73
CA LYS A 32 -2.27 -8.48 -16.02
C LYS A 32 -1.04 -7.56 -16.13
N GLU A 33 -1.04 -6.45 -15.42
CA GLU A 33 -0.13 -5.34 -15.67
C GLU A 33 0.87 -5.10 -14.51
N ILE A 34 0.64 -5.68 -13.32
CA ILE A 34 1.43 -5.42 -12.10
C ILE A 34 2.91 -5.82 -12.23
N ASP A 35 3.22 -6.88 -12.98
CA ASP A 35 4.60 -7.35 -13.23
C ASP A 35 5.44 -6.38 -14.10
N ASN A 36 4.79 -5.37 -14.69
CA ASN A 36 5.43 -4.43 -15.61
C ASN A 36 5.87 -3.13 -14.95
N LEU A 37 5.67 -2.94 -13.65
CA LEU A 37 6.06 -1.72 -12.94
C LEU A 37 7.60 -1.63 -12.84
N LYS A 38 8.20 -0.60 -13.45
CA LYS A 38 9.68 -0.47 -13.55
C LYS A 38 10.30 0.65 -12.71
N ASP A 39 9.49 1.51 -12.12
CA ASP A 39 9.94 2.62 -11.28
C ASP A 39 8.85 3.04 -10.27
N TRP A 40 9.22 3.92 -9.33
CA TRP A 40 8.32 4.40 -8.28
C TRP A 40 7.18 5.29 -8.79
N ASP A 41 7.32 5.96 -9.94
CA ASP A 41 6.25 6.76 -10.53
C ASP A 41 5.15 5.85 -11.10
N GLN A 42 5.55 4.79 -11.80
CA GLN A 42 4.64 3.76 -12.30
C GLN A 42 3.94 3.06 -11.13
N MET A 43 4.68 2.65 -10.10
CA MET A 43 4.11 2.05 -8.89
C MET A 43 3.09 2.98 -8.23
N TYR A 44 3.43 4.26 -8.05
CA TYR A 44 2.50 5.23 -7.46
C TYR A 44 1.25 5.44 -8.31
N GLY A 45 1.40 5.56 -9.63
CA GLY A 45 0.27 5.64 -10.55
C GLY A 45 -0.63 4.39 -10.50
N TRP A 46 -0.02 3.21 -10.39
CA TRP A 46 -0.72 1.94 -10.26
C TRP A 46 -1.50 1.85 -8.96
N TYR A 47 -0.84 2.13 -7.83
CA TYR A 47 -1.43 2.23 -6.50
C TYR A 47 -2.67 3.13 -6.49
N ARG A 48 -2.56 4.34 -7.07
CA ARG A 48 -3.67 5.30 -7.10
C ARG A 48 -4.91 4.74 -7.83
N ARG A 49 -4.70 3.84 -8.79
CA ARG A 49 -5.76 3.24 -9.59
C ARG A 49 -6.33 1.99 -8.91
N PHE A 50 -5.46 1.09 -8.45
CA PHE A 50 -5.79 -0.29 -8.11
C PHE A 50 -5.52 -0.68 -6.66
N SER A 51 -5.15 0.23 -5.75
CA SER A 51 -4.94 -0.09 -4.32
C SER A 51 -6.16 -0.69 -3.63
N ARG A 52 -7.36 -0.50 -4.19
CA ARG A 52 -8.61 -1.15 -3.74
C ARG A 52 -8.68 -2.64 -4.05
N CYS A 53 -7.82 -3.12 -4.94
CA CYS A 53 -7.73 -4.50 -5.42
C CYS A 53 -6.53 -5.23 -4.78
N ASP A 54 -5.92 -4.63 -3.75
CA ASP A 54 -4.79 -5.17 -2.99
C ASP A 54 -5.26 -6.36 -2.12
N ASP A 55 -5.47 -7.48 -2.79
CA ASP A 55 -5.89 -8.78 -2.25
C ASP A 55 -5.42 -9.91 -3.19
N GLY A 56 -5.25 -11.12 -2.66
CA GLY A 56 -4.82 -12.30 -3.41
C GLY A 56 -3.60 -12.06 -4.31
N ALA A 57 -3.65 -12.55 -5.55
CA ALA A 57 -2.56 -12.46 -6.53
C ALA A 57 -2.09 -11.01 -6.81
N ILE A 58 -2.98 -10.02 -6.72
CA ILE A 58 -2.61 -8.62 -6.93
C ILE A 58 -1.83 -8.09 -5.73
N GLY A 59 -2.21 -8.47 -4.51
CA GLY A 59 -1.45 -8.16 -3.29
C GLY A 59 -0.04 -8.77 -3.34
N GLU A 60 0.07 -10.04 -3.73
CA GLU A 60 1.36 -10.71 -3.93
C GLU A 60 2.23 -10.00 -5.00
N GLY A 61 1.62 -9.61 -6.13
CA GLY A 61 2.31 -8.85 -7.17
C GLY A 61 2.79 -7.47 -6.70
N TYR A 62 2.08 -6.82 -5.78
CA TYR A 62 2.57 -5.58 -5.16
C TYR A 62 3.78 -5.82 -4.28
N SER A 63 3.76 -6.88 -3.47
CA SER A 63 4.89 -7.28 -2.61
C SER A 63 6.14 -7.59 -3.44
N ASP A 64 6.01 -8.35 -4.53
CA ASP A 64 7.12 -8.59 -5.46
C ASP A 64 7.61 -7.29 -6.10
N ALA A 65 6.72 -6.48 -6.70
CA ALA A 65 7.13 -5.25 -7.37
C ALA A 65 7.79 -4.24 -6.42
N VAL A 66 7.29 -4.09 -5.18
CA VAL A 66 7.93 -3.25 -4.15
C VAL A 66 9.31 -3.80 -3.78
N GLY A 67 9.42 -5.12 -3.56
CA GLY A 67 10.69 -5.79 -3.28
C GLY A 67 11.71 -5.60 -4.39
N GLN A 68 11.32 -5.83 -5.65
CA GLN A 68 12.17 -5.65 -6.82
C GLN A 68 12.66 -4.20 -6.98
N LEU A 69 11.80 -3.21 -6.77
CA LEU A 69 12.20 -1.80 -6.82
C LEU A 69 13.17 -1.43 -5.69
N LEU A 70 12.97 -1.95 -4.48
CA LEU A 70 13.88 -1.72 -3.36
C LEU A 70 15.24 -2.41 -3.57
N ALA A 71 15.25 -3.64 -4.08
CA ALA A 71 16.47 -4.41 -4.32
C ALA A 71 17.29 -3.84 -5.48
N ASN A 72 16.64 -3.45 -6.57
CA ASN A 72 17.34 -3.13 -7.83
C ASN A 72 17.43 -1.65 -8.15
N ARG A 73 16.64 -0.77 -7.50
CA ARG A 73 16.53 0.65 -7.83
C ARG A 73 16.75 1.55 -6.61
N TRP A 74 17.78 1.23 -5.82
CA TRP A 74 18.12 1.99 -4.62
C TRP A 74 18.44 3.46 -4.90
N GLU A 75 18.98 3.76 -6.08
CA GLU A 75 19.23 5.12 -6.54
C GLU A 75 17.96 5.98 -6.62
N ASP A 76 16.79 5.36 -6.82
CA ASP A 76 15.49 6.04 -6.88
C ASP A 76 14.82 6.16 -5.50
N PHE A 77 15.47 5.75 -4.40
CA PHE A 77 14.90 5.81 -3.06
C PHE A 77 14.46 7.23 -2.65
N GLY A 78 15.18 8.27 -3.08
CA GLY A 78 14.79 9.65 -2.85
C GLY A 78 13.42 10.00 -3.46
N LYS A 79 13.05 9.36 -4.58
CA LYS A 79 11.74 9.52 -5.21
C LYS A 79 10.65 8.86 -4.38
N LEU A 80 10.88 7.62 -3.93
CA LEU A 80 9.99 6.92 -3.01
C LEU A 80 9.73 7.77 -1.75
N ALA A 81 10.79 8.26 -1.11
CA ALA A 81 10.68 9.07 0.11
C ALA A 81 9.82 10.32 -0.10
N LYS A 82 9.96 11.00 -1.25
CA LYS A 82 9.16 12.18 -1.59
C LYS A 82 7.68 11.83 -1.80
N LEU A 83 7.39 10.73 -2.49
CA LEU A 83 6.02 10.27 -2.73
C LEU A 83 5.34 9.86 -1.41
N ALA A 84 6.02 9.06 -0.59
CA ALA A 84 5.55 8.62 0.72
C ALA A 84 5.30 9.80 1.68
N ALA A 85 6.17 10.82 1.68
CA ALA A 85 5.97 12.02 2.49
C ALA A 85 4.78 12.89 2.03
N THR A 86 4.34 12.72 0.77
CA THR A 86 3.20 13.47 0.21
C THR A 86 1.87 12.72 0.38
N ASP A 87 1.91 11.39 0.39
CA ASP A 87 0.74 10.53 0.42
C ASP A 87 0.92 9.45 1.50
N ASN A 88 0.38 9.71 2.69
CA ASN A 88 0.50 8.82 3.85
C ASN A 88 -0.15 7.45 3.60
N GLU A 89 -1.20 7.37 2.78
CA GLU A 89 -1.81 6.08 2.44
C GLU A 89 -0.89 5.27 1.53
N PHE A 90 -0.18 5.94 0.60
CA PHE A 90 0.87 5.29 -0.19
C PHE A 90 2.04 4.82 0.67
N GLN A 91 2.45 5.62 1.68
CA GLN A 91 3.47 5.18 2.63
C GLN A 91 3.05 3.90 3.35
N SER A 92 1.84 3.88 3.94
CA SER A 92 1.33 2.68 4.62
C SER A 92 1.21 1.49 3.69
N PHE A 93 0.79 1.72 2.44
CA PHE A 93 0.73 0.70 1.40
C PHE A 93 2.12 0.10 1.11
N VAL A 94 3.15 0.92 0.86
CA VAL A 94 4.51 0.42 0.60
C VAL A 94 5.03 -0.37 1.80
N LEU A 95 4.81 0.12 3.02
CA LEU A 95 5.24 -0.57 4.24
C LEU A 95 4.54 -1.93 4.42
N LYS A 96 3.25 -2.04 4.08
CA LYS A 96 2.52 -3.31 4.09
C LYS A 96 3.19 -4.34 3.17
N HIS A 97 3.64 -3.91 1.99
CA HIS A 97 4.22 -4.79 0.97
C HIS A 97 5.73 -5.05 1.11
N ILE A 98 6.39 -4.46 2.11
CA ILE A 98 7.77 -4.82 2.48
C ILE A 98 7.80 -6.06 3.39
N ASP A 99 6.74 -6.29 4.16
CA ASP A 99 6.65 -7.33 5.21
C ASP A 99 6.18 -8.70 4.67
N GLU A 100 5.51 -8.71 3.52
CA GLU A 100 5.06 -9.93 2.83
C GLU A 100 6.21 -10.55 2.03
N THR A 101 7.11 -11.26 2.72
CA THR A 101 8.11 -12.20 2.19
C THR A 101 8.76 -11.79 0.86
N ILE A 102 9.77 -10.92 0.90
CA ILE A 102 10.71 -10.82 -0.22
C ILE A 102 11.42 -12.18 -0.37
N PRO A 103 11.28 -12.88 -1.51
CA PRO A 103 11.97 -14.14 -1.72
C PRO A 103 13.48 -13.95 -1.58
N ALA A 104 14.15 -14.84 -0.85
CA ALA A 104 15.56 -14.66 -0.47
C ALA A 104 16.52 -14.53 -1.66
N ASP A 105 16.12 -15.03 -2.84
CA ASP A 105 16.84 -14.90 -4.12
C ASP A 105 16.78 -13.49 -4.73
N THR A 106 15.90 -12.61 -4.22
CA THR A 106 15.81 -11.21 -4.64
C THR A 106 16.81 -10.30 -3.91
N LEU A 107 17.36 -10.74 -2.76
CA LEU A 107 18.29 -9.97 -1.92
C LEU A 107 19.78 -10.27 -2.19
N GLY A 108 20.13 -10.52 -3.46
CA GLY A 108 21.45 -10.99 -3.92
C GLY A 108 22.67 -10.38 -3.24
#